data_AF-A0A0C9UC73-F1
#
_entry.id   AF-A0A0C9UC73-F1
#
_cell.length_a   1.000
_cell.length_b   1.000
_cell.length_c   1.000
_cell.angle_alpha   90.00
_cell.angle_beta   90.00
_cell.angle_gamma   90.00
#
_symmetry.space_group_name_H-M   'P 1'
#
loop_
_entity.id
_entity.type
_entity.pdbx_description
1 polymer ?
#
loop_
_entity_poly.entity_id
_entity_poly.type
_entity_poly.pdbx_seq_one_letter_code
_entity_poly.pdbx_strand_id
1 'polypeptide(L)'
;MITYAKGDCATRFELSTRVRNKPTADGVDVRLLQSHLWTWDDPIPSTRTRRQLPTFISLACASASRPGTIVESSGYANSNEALQYKHVEWHILPSRHIAPDFSSPFRMAATLDGDKIVMRDLSKWQGEESTLGIKTTYDLLKGKRKNKGEFIEFVMKLEAIEDTGLCAVINLLLLALEDGIFEVIHNLNDLFLLMSKTPTSVSLRVKENKLDLAPLRAYVPHSWSISPDRALEYDGLFYQLQRLALHTGFRVILTPTCFRRMAANLIERSSLTAEQRKQIMGHEATFRIFSRYQSTLAHGDFQGIAIGRRQSLETVQEIGRLSLNADKMAPITLSVEGTKAI
;
A
#
# COMPACT_ATOMS: atom_id res chain seq x y z
N MET A 1 -8.50 -30.72 -21.97
CA MET A 1 -7.80 -30.92 -20.68
C MET A 1 -8.68 -30.62 -19.46
N ILE A 2 -9.53 -29.59 -19.45
CA ILE A 2 -10.45 -29.28 -18.32
C ILE A 2 -11.57 -30.33 -18.15
N THR A 3 -11.96 -31.03 -19.22
CA THR A 3 -13.03 -32.06 -19.20
C THR A 3 -12.63 -33.34 -18.47
N TYR A 4 -11.35 -33.73 -18.50
CA TYR A 4 -10.85 -34.94 -17.85
C TYR A 4 -10.88 -34.84 -16.32
N ALA A 5 -10.51 -33.67 -15.78
CA ALA A 5 -10.52 -33.42 -14.33
C ALA A 5 -11.93 -33.32 -13.72
N LYS A 6 -12.94 -32.95 -14.53
CA LYS A 6 -14.34 -32.81 -14.10
C LYS A 6 -15.19 -34.08 -14.33
N GLY A 7 -14.68 -35.04 -15.10
CA GLY A 7 -15.34 -36.32 -15.40
C GLY A 7 -14.81 -37.44 -14.51
N ASP A 8 -14.20 -38.46 -15.12
CA ASP A 8 -13.73 -39.68 -14.45
C ASP A 8 -12.91 -39.44 -13.19
N CYS A 9 -12.01 -38.45 -13.16
CA CYS A 9 -11.25 -38.16 -11.95
C CYS A 9 -12.13 -37.66 -10.80
N ALA A 10 -13.14 -36.84 -11.10
CA ALA A 10 -14.03 -36.33 -10.06
C ALA A 10 -14.92 -37.45 -9.49
N THR A 11 -15.38 -38.36 -10.33
CA THR A 11 -16.17 -39.52 -9.90
C THR A 11 -15.31 -40.54 -9.16
N ARG A 12 -14.12 -40.87 -9.68
CA ARG A 12 -13.22 -41.89 -9.12
C ARG A 12 -12.61 -41.49 -7.77
N PHE A 13 -12.38 -40.20 -7.55
CA PHE A 13 -11.77 -39.69 -6.31
C PHE A 13 -12.75 -38.85 -5.47
N GLU A 14 -14.06 -38.93 -5.76
CA GLU A 14 -15.11 -38.18 -5.07
C GLU A 14 -14.82 -36.67 -4.95
N LEU A 15 -14.18 -36.09 -5.98
CA LEU A 15 -13.78 -34.69 -5.96
C LEU A 15 -14.99 -33.80 -6.16
N SER A 16 -15.31 -33.03 -5.13
CA SER A 16 -16.40 -32.06 -5.19
C SER A 16 -15.92 -30.69 -5.68
N THR A 17 -16.64 -30.11 -6.65
CA THR A 17 -16.51 -28.69 -7.00
C THR A 17 -17.36 -27.79 -6.10
N ARG A 18 -18.00 -28.35 -5.06
CA ARG A 18 -18.76 -27.57 -4.08
C ARG A 18 -17.87 -26.48 -3.50
N VAL A 19 -18.47 -25.30 -3.32
CA VAL A 19 -17.78 -24.17 -2.71
C VAL A 19 -17.39 -24.55 -1.28
N ARG A 20 -16.09 -24.71 -1.03
CA ARG A 20 -15.57 -24.86 0.34
C ARG A 20 -15.77 -23.56 1.11
N ASN A 21 -15.99 -23.66 2.41
CA ASN A 21 -16.05 -22.48 3.26
C ASN A 21 -14.72 -21.71 3.15
N LYS A 22 -14.83 -20.40 2.92
CA LYS A 22 -13.71 -19.51 2.63
C LYS A 22 -13.60 -18.55 3.81
N PRO A 23 -12.64 -18.75 4.73
CA PRO A 23 -12.46 -17.81 5.82
C PRO A 23 -12.18 -16.42 5.26
N THR A 24 -12.69 -15.43 5.96
CA THR A 24 -12.53 -14.02 5.64
C THR A 24 -12.08 -13.34 6.93
N ALA A 25 -11.02 -12.55 6.83
CA ALA A 25 -10.60 -11.70 7.93
C ALA A 25 -11.59 -10.53 8.07
N ASP A 26 -11.65 -9.92 9.25
CA ASP A 26 -12.30 -8.64 9.50
C ASP A 26 -11.31 -7.62 10.09
N GLY A 27 -11.69 -6.35 10.19
CA GLY A 27 -10.84 -5.29 10.72
C GLY A 27 -10.32 -5.57 12.13
N VAL A 28 -11.10 -6.28 12.96
CA VAL A 28 -10.68 -6.74 14.29
C VAL A 28 -9.53 -7.74 14.19
N ASP A 29 -9.63 -8.72 13.28
CA ASP A 29 -8.57 -9.71 13.06
C ASP A 29 -7.27 -9.05 12.61
N VAL A 30 -7.38 -8.05 11.73
CA VAL A 30 -6.21 -7.33 11.24
C VAL A 30 -5.53 -6.54 12.36
N ARG A 31 -6.31 -5.83 13.19
CA ARG A 31 -5.77 -5.11 14.36
C ARG A 31 -5.11 -6.07 15.35
N LEU A 32 -5.70 -7.25 15.58
CA LEU A 32 -5.14 -8.28 16.47
C LEU A 32 -3.82 -8.86 15.94
N LEU A 33 -3.75 -9.17 14.64
CA LEU A 33 -2.54 -9.66 13.99
C LEU A 33 -1.43 -8.62 14.04
N GLN A 34 -1.77 -7.35 13.81
CA GLN A 34 -0.82 -6.25 13.85
C GLN A 34 -0.34 -5.94 15.26
N SER A 35 -1.20 -5.98 16.29
CA SER A 35 -0.78 -5.75 17.66
C SER A 35 0.26 -6.79 18.11
N HIS A 36 0.06 -8.06 17.74
CA HIS A 36 1.03 -9.13 18.01
C HIS A 36 2.34 -8.99 17.25
N LEU A 37 2.36 -8.30 16.10
CA LEU A 37 3.62 -8.01 15.42
C LEU A 37 4.50 -7.02 16.19
N TRP A 38 3.94 -6.27 17.14
CA TRP A 38 4.66 -5.29 17.94
C TRP A 38 4.93 -5.76 19.38
N THR A 39 4.55 -6.98 19.76
CA THR A 39 4.86 -7.53 21.09
C THR A 39 6.29 -8.10 21.17
N TRP A 40 6.79 -8.25 22.40
CA TRP A 40 8.17 -8.65 22.67
C TRP A 40 8.43 -10.16 22.44
N ASP A 41 7.43 -11.03 22.58
CA ASP A 41 7.53 -12.50 22.45
C ASP A 41 7.39 -12.98 21.00
N ASP A 42 8.22 -12.42 20.10
CA ASP A 42 7.96 -12.50 18.67
C ASP A 42 8.45 -13.82 18.01
N PRO A 43 7.60 -14.54 17.26
CA PRO A 43 8.04 -15.63 16.40
C PRO A 43 8.90 -15.18 15.22
N ILE A 44 8.83 -13.94 14.75
CA ILE A 44 9.44 -13.54 13.47
C ILE A 44 10.95 -13.28 13.64
N PRO A 45 11.81 -13.93 12.83
CA PRO A 45 13.25 -13.99 13.11
C PRO A 45 14.00 -12.68 12.84
N SER A 46 13.46 -11.75 12.05
CA SER A 46 14.13 -10.50 11.69
C SER A 46 13.22 -9.30 11.93
N THR A 47 13.78 -8.24 12.51
CA THR A 47 13.12 -6.94 12.69
C THR A 47 12.55 -6.40 11.38
N ARG A 48 13.23 -6.63 10.26
CA ARG A 48 12.72 -6.21 8.96
C ARG A 48 11.56 -7.09 8.49
N THR A 49 11.59 -8.40 8.70
CA THR A 49 10.42 -9.26 8.41
C THR A 49 9.19 -8.82 9.21
N ARG A 50 9.40 -8.42 10.48
CA ARG A 50 8.36 -7.86 11.35
C ARG A 50 7.75 -6.56 10.78
N ARG A 51 8.53 -5.73 10.09
CA ARG A 51 8.03 -4.54 9.37
C ARG A 51 7.38 -4.86 8.03
N GLN A 52 7.87 -5.88 7.31
CA GLN A 52 7.33 -6.25 5.99
C GLN A 52 5.93 -6.87 6.06
N LEU A 53 5.63 -7.63 7.12
CA LEU A 53 4.33 -8.29 7.27
C LEU A 53 3.15 -7.32 7.43
N PRO A 54 3.19 -6.30 8.32
CA PRO A 54 2.11 -5.31 8.41
C PRO A 54 2.01 -4.48 7.11
N THR A 55 3.13 -4.17 6.45
CA THR A 55 3.10 -3.55 5.11
C THR A 55 2.30 -4.37 4.11
N PHE A 56 2.56 -5.67 4.02
CA PHE A 56 1.79 -6.55 3.13
C PHE A 56 0.30 -6.56 3.49
N ILE A 57 -0.02 -6.72 4.78
CA ILE A 57 -1.39 -6.78 5.26
C ILE A 57 -2.13 -5.48 4.92
N SER A 58 -1.55 -4.32 5.22
CA SER A 58 -2.13 -3.01 4.91
C SER A 58 -2.36 -2.81 3.42
N LEU A 59 -1.38 -3.16 2.57
CA LEU A 59 -1.54 -3.05 1.12
C LEU A 59 -2.63 -4.00 0.58
N ALA A 60 -2.71 -5.22 1.11
CA ALA A 60 -3.74 -6.18 0.72
C ALA A 60 -5.15 -5.72 1.14
N CYS A 61 -5.27 -5.10 2.32
CA CYS A 61 -6.53 -4.56 2.83
C CYS A 61 -6.96 -3.29 2.07
N ALA A 62 -6.02 -2.39 1.78
CA ALA A 62 -6.31 -1.13 1.10
C ALA A 62 -6.56 -1.30 -0.41
N SER A 63 -5.97 -2.31 -1.06
CA SER A 63 -6.09 -2.45 -2.53
C SER A 63 -7.05 -3.57 -2.96
N ALA A 64 -7.43 -4.47 -2.04
CA ALA A 64 -8.05 -5.75 -2.37
C ALA A 64 -7.29 -6.55 -3.44
N SER A 65 -6.02 -6.24 -3.73
CA SER A 65 -5.28 -6.82 -4.86
C SER A 65 -4.91 -8.29 -4.61
N ARG A 66 -4.57 -9.02 -5.68
CA ARG A 66 -4.12 -10.41 -5.52
C ARG A 66 -2.72 -10.39 -4.88
N PRO A 67 -2.39 -11.33 -3.99
CA PRO A 67 -1.06 -11.35 -3.35
C PRO A 67 0.10 -11.29 -4.35
N GLY A 68 -0.02 -12.00 -5.48
CA GLY A 68 0.98 -12.01 -6.56
C GLY A 68 1.16 -10.70 -7.34
N THR A 69 0.41 -9.63 -7.00
CA THR A 69 0.67 -8.27 -7.48
C THR A 69 1.58 -7.48 -6.52
N ILE A 70 1.66 -7.90 -5.25
CA ILE A 70 2.44 -7.26 -4.20
C ILE A 70 3.76 -8.01 -3.99
N VAL A 71 3.68 -9.34 -3.91
CA VAL A 71 4.81 -10.27 -3.70
C VAL A 71 5.02 -11.15 -4.92
N GLU A 72 6.17 -11.81 -5.01
CA GLU A 72 6.45 -12.74 -6.10
C GLU A 72 5.48 -13.92 -6.04
N SER A 73 4.72 -14.11 -7.12
CA SER A 73 3.74 -15.19 -7.21
C SER A 73 4.43 -16.53 -7.45
N SER A 74 3.94 -17.61 -6.83
CA SER A 74 4.40 -18.98 -7.07
C SER A 74 4.32 -19.41 -8.54
N GLY A 75 3.36 -18.90 -9.32
CA GLY A 75 3.27 -19.16 -10.76
C GLY A 75 4.35 -18.47 -11.60
N TYR A 76 5.15 -17.59 -10.99
CA TYR A 76 6.26 -16.86 -11.57
C TYR A 76 7.47 -16.91 -10.64
N ALA A 77 7.69 -18.05 -9.97
CA ALA A 77 8.81 -18.21 -9.05
C ALA A 77 10.16 -17.96 -9.74
N ASN A 78 11.09 -17.32 -9.03
CA ASN A 78 12.42 -16.91 -9.51
C ASN A 78 12.41 -15.82 -10.62
N SER A 79 11.28 -15.17 -10.86
CA SER A 79 11.20 -14.03 -11.78
C SER A 79 11.58 -12.71 -11.12
N ASN A 80 11.59 -12.67 -9.78
CA ASN A 80 11.70 -11.47 -8.96
C ASN A 80 10.61 -10.41 -9.25
N GLU A 81 9.50 -10.82 -9.88
CA GLU A 81 8.41 -9.92 -10.26
C GLU A 81 7.44 -9.69 -9.09
N ALA A 82 7.63 -8.55 -8.42
CA ALA A 82 6.83 -8.07 -7.30
C ALA A 82 6.63 -6.54 -7.35
N LEU A 83 5.96 -5.96 -6.34
CA LEU A 83 5.90 -4.51 -6.16
C LEU A 83 7.32 -3.96 -5.91
N GLN A 84 7.69 -2.88 -6.59
CA GLN A 84 9.00 -2.23 -6.56
C GLN A 84 8.82 -0.74 -6.26
N TYR A 85 9.87 -0.03 -5.84
CA TYR A 85 9.75 1.39 -5.52
C TYR A 85 9.36 2.28 -6.70
N LYS A 86 9.69 1.89 -7.95
CA LYS A 86 9.19 2.57 -9.15
C LYS A 86 7.66 2.56 -9.30
N HIS A 87 6.99 1.63 -8.61
CA HIS A 87 5.54 1.53 -8.60
C HIS A 87 4.91 2.37 -7.47
N VAL A 88 5.71 3.07 -6.65
CA VAL A 88 5.24 3.85 -5.51
C VAL A 88 5.68 5.31 -5.66
N GLU A 89 4.73 6.18 -5.92
CA GLU A 89 4.95 7.62 -5.92
C GLU A 89 4.56 8.20 -4.57
N TRP A 90 5.37 9.14 -4.07
CA TRP A 90 5.22 9.75 -2.76
C TRP A 90 4.89 11.23 -2.92
N HIS A 91 3.84 11.70 -2.27
CA HIS A 91 3.32 13.06 -2.45
C HIS A 91 3.04 13.69 -1.10
N ILE A 92 3.68 14.81 -0.78
CA ILE A 92 3.27 15.69 0.30
C ILE A 92 2.14 16.57 -0.22
N LEU A 93 1.03 16.60 0.50
CA LEU A 93 -0.18 17.33 0.13
C LEU A 93 -0.49 18.37 1.20
N PRO A 94 -0.66 19.65 0.85
CA PRO A 94 -1.13 20.65 1.81
C PRO A 94 -2.56 20.31 2.22
N SER A 95 -2.86 20.28 3.51
CA SER A 95 -4.24 20.01 3.96
C SER A 95 -5.13 21.20 3.63
N ARG A 96 -5.86 21.10 2.52
CA ARG A 96 -6.97 22.01 2.20
C ARG A 96 -8.25 21.35 2.71
N HIS A 97 -8.59 21.64 3.97
CA HIS A 97 -9.76 21.15 4.72
C HIS A 97 -9.69 19.72 5.26
N ILE A 98 -8.95 19.54 6.36
CA ILE A 98 -9.45 18.71 7.45
C ILE A 98 -9.84 19.69 8.55
N ALA A 99 -11.14 19.85 8.82
CA ALA A 99 -11.56 20.53 10.04
C ALA A 99 -10.89 19.78 11.21
N PRO A 100 -10.13 20.45 12.09
CA PRO A 100 -9.51 19.79 13.22
C PRO A 100 -10.60 19.06 14.01
N ASP A 101 -10.50 17.74 14.01
CA ASP A 101 -11.02 16.91 15.08
C ASP A 101 -10.26 17.34 16.34
N PHE A 102 -10.93 18.12 17.19
CA PHE A 102 -10.42 18.63 18.46
C PHE A 102 -10.47 17.60 19.60
N SER A 103 -10.62 16.30 19.32
CA SER A 103 -10.88 15.30 20.37
C SER A 103 -9.69 14.45 20.80
N SER A 104 -8.49 14.64 20.22
CA SER A 104 -7.27 13.99 20.73
C SER A 104 -6.45 14.94 21.61
N PRO A 105 -6.46 14.78 22.95
CA PRO A 105 -5.76 15.67 23.87
C PRO A 105 -4.22 15.47 23.92
N PHE A 106 -3.65 14.59 23.09
CA PHE A 106 -2.21 14.26 23.15
C PHE A 106 -1.51 14.49 21.81
N ARG A 107 -1.19 15.74 21.50
CA ARG A 107 -0.19 16.08 20.48
C ARG A 107 1.11 16.50 21.17
N MET A 108 1.93 15.51 21.52
CA MET A 108 3.30 15.74 21.98
C MET A 108 4.27 15.32 20.87
N ALA A 109 5.04 16.27 20.36
CA ALA A 109 6.20 15.95 19.54
C ALA A 109 7.47 16.12 20.39
N ALA A 110 8.27 15.06 20.47
CA ALA A 110 9.59 15.12 21.05
C ALA A 110 10.49 15.94 20.11
N THR A 111 10.97 17.09 20.58
CA THR A 111 11.94 17.91 19.84
C THR A 111 13.29 17.85 20.57
N LEU A 112 14.38 17.84 19.81
CA LEU A 112 15.74 17.93 20.37
C LEU A 112 16.11 19.41 20.52
N ASP A 113 16.49 19.81 21.73
CA ASP A 113 17.11 21.09 22.04
C ASP A 113 18.51 20.81 22.61
N GLY A 114 19.52 20.82 21.74
CA GLY A 114 20.83 20.24 22.03
C GLY A 114 20.73 18.72 22.30
N ASP A 115 21.33 18.26 23.39
CA ASP A 115 21.36 16.84 23.80
C ASP A 115 20.17 16.41 24.67
N LYS A 116 19.15 17.26 24.83
CA LYS A 116 17.96 16.95 25.64
C LYS A 116 16.72 16.82 24.78
N ILE A 117 15.96 15.75 25.04
CA ILE A 117 14.61 15.58 24.49
C ILE A 117 13.68 16.47 25.30
N VAL A 118 13.11 17.49 24.65
CA VAL A 118 12.09 18.36 25.23
C VAL A 118 10.76 18.03 24.59
N MET A 119 9.79 17.70 25.44
CA MET A 119 8.41 17.46 25.02
C MET A 119 7.70 18.81 24.90
N ARG A 120 7.26 19.19 23.70
CA ARG A 120 6.50 20.43 23.48
C ARG A 120 5.02 20.13 23.27
N ASP A 121 4.20 20.93 23.96
CA ASP A 121 2.75 20.97 23.79
C ASP A 121 2.41 21.72 22.50
N LEU A 122 1.84 21.00 21.54
CA LEU A 122 1.43 21.53 20.24
C LEU A 122 -0.01 22.08 20.24
N SER A 123 -0.63 22.25 21.41
CA SER A 123 -2.00 22.79 21.55
C SER A 123 -2.24 24.18 20.94
N LYS A 124 -1.18 24.94 20.60
CA LYS A 124 -1.27 26.34 20.12
C LYS A 124 -0.76 26.60 18.69
N TRP A 125 -0.37 25.59 17.92
CA TRP A 125 0.13 25.80 16.55
C TRP A 125 -1.04 25.92 15.55
N GLN A 126 -1.09 27.01 14.76
CA GLN A 126 -2.18 27.34 13.81
C GLN A 126 -1.77 27.24 12.32
N GLY A 127 -0.72 26.47 11.98
CA GLY A 127 -0.39 26.16 10.58
C GLY A 127 -1.12 24.90 10.10
N GLU A 128 -1.72 24.96 8.91
CA GLU A 128 -2.42 23.83 8.27
C GLU A 128 -1.47 22.65 8.07
N GLU A 129 -1.76 21.49 8.68
CA GLU A 129 -0.86 20.33 8.62
C GLU A 129 -0.89 19.66 7.25
N SER A 130 0.18 19.78 6.46
CA SER A 130 0.37 18.94 5.28
C SER A 130 0.27 17.45 5.65
N THR A 131 -0.25 16.62 4.76
CA THR A 131 -0.30 15.16 4.91
C THR A 131 0.57 14.46 3.86
N LEU A 132 0.98 13.23 4.12
CA LEU A 132 1.70 12.40 3.16
C LEU A 132 0.71 11.46 2.47
N GLY A 133 0.67 11.47 1.15
CA GLY A 133 -0.05 10.51 0.33
C GLY A 133 0.92 9.66 -0.50
N ILE A 134 0.50 8.46 -0.85
CA ILE A 134 1.18 7.62 -1.83
C ILE A 134 0.22 7.22 -2.94
N LYS A 135 0.75 7.08 -4.14
CA LYS A 135 0.09 6.43 -5.25
C LYS A 135 0.84 5.15 -5.59
N THR A 136 0.17 4.01 -5.50
CA THR A 136 0.75 2.70 -5.80
C THR A 136 0.16 2.13 -7.08
N THR A 137 1.00 1.78 -8.03
CA THR A 137 0.64 1.20 -9.33
C THR A 137 0.81 -0.31 -9.31
N TYR A 138 -0.23 -1.06 -9.71
CA TYR A 138 -0.20 -2.51 -9.81
C TYR A 138 -0.37 -2.94 -11.26
N ASP A 139 0.73 -3.40 -11.88
CA ASP A 139 0.83 -3.86 -13.28
C ASP A 139 0.99 -5.38 -13.41
N LEU A 140 1.13 -6.09 -12.28
CA LEU A 140 1.29 -7.55 -12.22
C LEU A 140 -0.06 -8.29 -12.15
N LEU A 141 -1.08 -7.78 -12.85
CA LEU A 141 -2.45 -8.28 -12.80
C LEU A 141 -2.58 -9.67 -13.44
N LYS A 142 -3.42 -10.54 -12.85
CA LYS A 142 -3.63 -11.91 -13.36
C LYS A 142 -4.18 -11.88 -14.79
N GLY A 143 -3.44 -12.50 -15.72
CA GLY A 143 -3.81 -12.58 -17.15
C GLY A 143 -3.50 -11.33 -17.96
N LYS A 144 -2.95 -10.29 -17.34
CA LYS A 144 -2.67 -8.96 -17.92
C LYS A 144 -1.30 -8.43 -17.49
N ARG A 145 -0.38 -9.35 -17.16
CA ARG A 145 0.89 -9.04 -16.49
C ARG A 145 1.79 -8.23 -17.44
N LYS A 146 2.28 -7.06 -16.98
CA LYS A 146 3.18 -6.17 -17.75
C LYS A 146 2.61 -5.71 -19.10
N ASN A 147 1.29 -5.79 -19.31
CA ASN A 147 0.66 -5.25 -20.50
C ASN A 147 0.63 -3.72 -20.41
N LYS A 148 1.23 -3.06 -21.39
CA LYS A 148 1.20 -1.59 -21.48
C LYS A 148 -0.26 -1.11 -21.53
N GLY A 149 -0.67 -0.32 -20.55
CA GLY A 149 -2.03 0.20 -20.41
C GLY A 149 -2.99 -0.64 -19.57
N GLU A 150 -2.56 -1.79 -19.02
CA GLU A 150 -3.38 -2.61 -18.12
C GLU A 150 -2.78 -2.64 -16.71
N PHE A 151 -3.04 -1.58 -15.94
CA PHE A 151 -2.62 -1.44 -14.55
C PHE A 151 -3.74 -0.79 -13.72
N ILE A 152 -3.65 -0.89 -12.40
CA ILE A 152 -4.57 -0.21 -11.47
C ILE A 152 -3.74 0.62 -10.51
N GLU A 153 -4.14 1.87 -10.29
CA GLU A 153 -3.50 2.75 -9.33
C GLU A 153 -4.39 2.91 -8.09
N PHE A 154 -3.79 2.87 -6.90
CA PHE A 154 -4.46 3.15 -5.64
C PHE A 154 -3.79 4.34 -4.97
N VAL A 155 -4.59 5.24 -4.43
CA VAL A 155 -4.13 6.35 -3.59
C VAL A 155 -4.43 6.06 -2.14
N MET A 156 -3.44 6.24 -1.29
CA MET A 156 -3.53 6.06 0.16
C MET A 156 -2.94 7.29 0.85
N LYS A 157 -3.49 7.68 1.99
CA LYS A 157 -3.03 8.84 2.77
C LYS A 157 -2.41 8.40 4.09
N LEU A 158 -1.60 9.24 4.70
CA LEU A 158 -1.08 8.98 6.04
C LEU A 158 -2.26 9.04 7.02
N GLU A 159 -2.39 7.99 7.83
CA GLU A 159 -3.43 7.89 8.86
C GLU A 159 -2.87 8.30 10.22
N ALA A 160 -3.78 8.55 11.17
CA ALA A 160 -3.41 8.85 12.55
C ALA A 160 -2.59 7.72 13.18
N ILE A 161 -1.74 8.08 14.15
CA ILE A 161 -0.80 7.16 14.83
C ILE A 161 -1.54 6.00 15.54
N GLU A 162 -2.77 6.21 15.95
CA GLU A 162 -3.64 5.21 16.58
C GLU A 162 -3.95 4.03 15.63
N ASP A 163 -3.88 4.28 14.32
CA ASP A 163 -4.12 3.32 13.25
C ASP A 163 -2.82 2.92 12.52
N THR A 164 -1.63 3.23 13.07
CA THR A 164 -0.31 3.04 12.41
C THR A 164 -0.12 1.63 11.86
N GLY A 165 -0.60 0.61 12.59
CA GLY A 165 -0.53 -0.77 12.14
C GLY A 165 -1.21 -0.97 10.78
N LEU A 166 -2.38 -0.36 10.57
CA LEU A 166 -3.20 -0.50 9.38
C LEU A 166 -2.79 0.45 8.26
N CYS A 167 -2.10 1.53 8.58
CA CYS A 167 -1.68 2.52 7.60
C CYS A 167 -0.62 1.95 6.66
N ALA A 168 -0.96 1.79 5.38
CA ALA A 168 -0.03 1.31 4.37
C ALA A 168 1.11 2.32 4.13
N VAL A 169 0.80 3.61 4.28
CA VAL A 169 1.72 4.72 4.03
C VAL A 169 2.89 4.71 5.00
N ILE A 170 2.63 4.65 6.32
CA ILE A 170 3.69 4.63 7.32
C ILE A 170 4.52 3.35 7.24
N ASN A 171 3.87 2.19 7.03
CA ASN A 171 4.53 0.90 6.91
C ASN A 171 5.48 0.85 5.70
N LEU A 172 5.05 1.39 4.54
CA LEU A 172 5.94 1.55 3.39
C LEU A 172 7.03 2.60 3.63
N LEU A 173 6.71 3.70 4.32
CA LEU A 173 7.64 4.80 4.56
C LEU A 173 8.82 4.33 5.41
N LEU A 174 8.55 3.55 6.45
CA LEU A 174 9.58 2.98 7.31
C LEU A 174 10.54 2.06 6.52
N LEU A 175 10.01 1.22 5.62
CA LEU A 175 10.84 0.39 4.74
C LEU A 175 11.65 1.24 3.75
N ALA A 176 11.04 2.28 3.19
CA ALA A 176 11.67 3.22 2.26
C ALA A 176 12.82 4.01 2.90
N LEU A 177 12.63 4.47 4.13
CA LEU A 177 13.68 5.14 4.92
C LEU A 177 14.80 4.16 5.28
N GLU A 178 14.46 2.93 5.71
CA GLU A 178 15.43 1.88 5.98
C GLU A 178 16.27 1.52 4.74
N ASP A 179 15.68 1.57 3.54
CA ASP A 179 16.37 1.32 2.28
C ASP A 179 17.08 2.56 1.69
N GLY A 180 16.90 3.72 2.33
CA GLY A 180 17.53 5.00 1.96
C GLY A 180 17.15 5.46 0.56
N ILE A 181 15.90 5.22 0.13
CA ILE A 181 15.49 5.39 -1.27
C ILE A 181 15.34 6.85 -1.69
N PHE A 182 15.05 7.74 -0.74
CA PHE A 182 14.76 9.14 -1.05
C PHE A 182 16.03 9.95 -1.27
N GLU A 183 15.94 10.95 -2.15
CA GLU A 183 17.03 11.88 -2.40
C GLU A 183 17.20 12.91 -1.28
N VAL A 184 16.08 13.43 -0.76
CA VAL A 184 16.05 14.61 0.11
C VAL A 184 15.79 14.28 1.58
N ILE A 185 15.03 13.22 1.87
CA ILE A 185 14.69 12.84 3.25
C ILE A 185 15.48 11.60 3.68
N HIS A 186 16.05 11.65 4.89
CA HIS A 186 16.82 10.53 5.46
C HIS A 186 16.20 9.99 6.75
N ASN A 187 15.36 10.79 7.41
CA ASN A 187 14.66 10.40 8.62
C ASN A 187 13.27 11.05 8.68
N LEU A 188 12.49 10.71 9.71
CA LEU A 188 11.15 11.27 9.89
C LEU A 188 11.15 12.77 10.20
N ASN A 189 12.19 13.30 10.86
CA ASN A 189 12.29 14.72 11.16
C ASN A 189 12.46 15.54 9.87
N ASP A 190 13.25 15.05 8.91
CA ASP A 190 13.41 15.70 7.60
C ASP A 190 12.05 15.76 6.88
N LEU A 191 11.29 14.66 6.94
CA LEU A 191 9.94 14.60 6.36
C LEU A 191 9.00 15.59 7.05
N PHE A 192 8.93 15.61 8.38
CA PHE A 192 8.07 16.54 9.11
C PHE A 192 8.46 18.01 8.86
N LEU A 193 9.76 18.29 8.80
CA LEU A 193 10.28 19.60 8.45
C LEU A 193 9.85 20.01 7.04
N LEU A 194 9.93 19.10 6.07
CA LEU A 194 9.50 19.35 4.70
C LEU A 194 7.99 19.59 4.63
N MET A 195 7.19 18.75 5.30
CA MET A 195 5.73 18.88 5.39
C MET A 195 5.30 20.22 6.01
N SER A 196 6.02 20.71 7.01
CA SER A 196 5.74 22.02 7.63
C SER A 196 6.04 23.22 6.73
N LYS A 197 6.86 23.02 5.69
CA LYS A 197 7.37 24.09 4.82
C LYS A 197 6.74 24.12 3.43
N THR A 198 5.91 23.14 3.06
CA THR A 198 5.36 23.01 1.71
C THR A 198 3.93 23.54 1.63
N PRO A 199 3.69 24.76 1.09
CA PRO A 199 2.34 25.30 0.89
C PRO A 199 1.62 24.70 -0.32
N THR A 200 2.33 23.92 -1.15
CA THR A 200 1.78 23.25 -2.32
C THR A 200 2.16 21.78 -2.31
N SER A 201 1.43 20.98 -3.09
CA SER A 201 1.71 19.56 -3.23
C SER A 201 3.09 19.35 -3.86
N VAL A 202 3.88 18.44 -3.28
CA VAL A 202 5.26 18.14 -3.69
C VAL A 202 5.46 16.64 -3.77
N SER A 203 5.98 16.16 -4.90
CA SER A 203 6.36 14.76 -5.08
C SER A 203 7.79 14.51 -4.57
N LEU A 204 7.98 13.49 -3.74
CA LEU A 204 9.30 13.09 -3.26
C LEU A 204 9.98 12.20 -4.30
N ARG A 205 11.19 12.57 -4.70
CA ARG A 205 11.99 11.81 -5.66
C ARG A 205 12.67 10.61 -5.00
N VAL A 206 12.63 9.49 -5.71
CA VAL A 206 13.30 8.24 -5.37
C VAL A 206 14.53 8.11 -6.24
N LYS A 207 15.67 7.71 -5.64
CA LYS A 207 16.94 7.51 -6.33
C LYS A 207 16.79 6.47 -7.45
N GLU A 208 17.35 6.77 -8.62
CA GLU A 208 17.26 5.91 -9.81
C GLU A 208 17.75 4.48 -9.55
N ASN A 209 18.86 4.33 -8.82
CA ASN A 209 19.43 3.01 -8.48
C ASN A 209 18.60 2.19 -7.48
N LYS A 210 17.51 2.74 -6.94
CA LYS A 210 16.61 2.06 -6.00
C LYS A 210 15.24 1.76 -6.60
N LEU A 211 14.97 2.19 -7.84
CA LEU A 211 13.67 2.05 -8.48
C LEU A 211 13.21 0.59 -8.63
N ASP A 212 14.12 -0.31 -8.99
CA ASP A 212 13.82 -1.74 -9.16
C ASP A 212 13.91 -2.55 -7.85
N LEU A 213 14.19 -1.91 -6.72
CA LEU A 213 14.24 -2.59 -5.44
C LEU A 213 12.82 -2.86 -4.93
N ALA A 214 12.57 -4.10 -4.51
CA ALA A 214 11.32 -4.48 -3.87
C ALA A 214 11.30 -4.04 -2.40
N PRO A 215 10.24 -3.36 -1.91
CA PRO A 215 10.12 -3.00 -0.49
C PRO A 215 10.05 -4.26 0.41
N LEU A 216 9.30 -5.27 -0.05
CA LEU A 216 9.15 -6.56 0.62
C LEU A 216 10.17 -7.55 0.05
N ARG A 217 11.14 -7.98 0.86
CA ARG A 217 12.25 -8.84 0.43
C ARG A 217 12.26 -10.19 1.12
N ALA A 218 12.80 -11.19 0.45
CA ALA A 218 12.88 -12.55 0.98
C ALA A 218 13.78 -12.60 2.23
N TYR A 219 13.38 -13.40 3.20
CA TYR A 219 14.24 -13.78 4.31
C TYR A 219 15.12 -14.94 3.89
N VAL A 220 16.43 -14.85 4.15
CA VAL A 220 17.42 -15.87 3.82
C VAL A 220 17.69 -16.69 5.10
N PRO A 221 17.22 -17.95 5.19
CA PRO A 221 17.24 -18.71 6.44
C PRO A 221 18.63 -18.96 7.03
N HIS A 222 19.63 -19.15 6.18
CA HIS A 222 20.99 -19.50 6.61
C HIS A 222 21.78 -18.29 7.12
N SER A 223 21.55 -17.10 6.58
CA SER A 223 22.24 -15.88 6.97
C SER A 223 21.46 -15.05 8.00
N TRP A 224 20.28 -15.52 8.41
CA TRP A 224 19.36 -14.82 9.31
C TRP A 224 19.09 -13.37 8.91
N SER A 225 19.14 -13.11 7.61
CA SER A 225 19.14 -11.77 7.05
C SER A 225 18.10 -11.64 5.95
N ILE A 226 17.76 -10.40 5.63
CA ILE A 226 16.93 -10.10 4.47
C ILE A 226 17.81 -10.05 3.23
N SER A 227 17.32 -10.65 2.15
CA SER A 227 17.97 -10.59 0.84
C SER A 227 18.12 -9.12 0.39
N PRO A 228 19.26 -8.73 -0.20
CA PRO A 228 19.45 -7.36 -0.66
C PRO A 228 18.52 -6.97 -1.81
N ASP A 229 18.16 -7.92 -2.68
CA ASP A 229 17.52 -7.67 -3.98
C ASP A 229 16.32 -8.59 -4.27
N ARG A 230 16.31 -9.81 -3.72
CA ARG A 230 15.21 -10.75 -3.93
C ARG A 230 13.94 -10.30 -3.23
N ALA A 231 12.88 -10.15 -4.00
CA ALA A 231 11.53 -9.89 -3.55
C ALA A 231 11.02 -11.02 -2.63
N LEU A 232 10.08 -10.68 -1.76
CA LEU A 232 9.40 -11.65 -0.93
C LEU A 232 8.59 -12.61 -1.79
N GLU A 233 8.83 -13.91 -1.60
CA GLU A 233 8.09 -14.98 -2.27
C GLU A 233 6.73 -15.22 -1.59
N TYR A 234 5.75 -15.66 -2.38
CA TYR A 234 4.43 -16.03 -1.88
C TYR A 234 4.50 -17.08 -0.76
N ASP A 235 5.32 -18.12 -0.94
CA ASP A 235 5.45 -19.19 0.04
C ASP A 235 6.15 -18.71 1.32
N GLY A 236 7.16 -17.86 1.18
CA GLY A 236 7.82 -17.19 2.31
C GLY A 236 6.85 -16.32 3.10
N LEU A 237 6.04 -15.50 2.42
CA LEU A 237 4.97 -14.71 3.02
C LEU A 237 3.95 -15.60 3.74
N PHE A 238 3.49 -16.66 3.05
CA PHE A 238 2.48 -17.57 3.58
C PHE A 238 2.97 -18.23 4.87
N TYR A 239 4.22 -18.69 4.91
CA TYR A 239 4.83 -19.28 6.09
C TYR A 239 4.88 -18.29 7.27
N GLN A 240 5.30 -17.05 7.03
CA GLN A 240 5.32 -16.02 8.09
C GLN A 240 3.91 -15.70 8.60
N LEU A 241 2.91 -15.64 7.72
CA LEU A 241 1.51 -15.46 8.12
C LEU A 241 0.97 -16.63 8.93
N GLN A 242 1.33 -17.88 8.60
CA GLN A 242 0.91 -19.03 9.41
C GLN A 242 1.52 -18.99 10.80
N ARG A 243 2.80 -18.61 10.92
CA ARG A 243 3.44 -18.44 12.23
C ARG A 243 2.74 -17.36 13.05
N LEU A 244 2.49 -16.20 12.45
CA LEU A 244 1.74 -15.13 13.12
C LEU A 244 0.34 -15.60 13.55
N ALA A 245 -0.37 -16.31 12.69
CA ALA A 245 -1.72 -16.83 12.98
C ALA A 245 -1.73 -17.84 14.14
N LEU A 246 -0.76 -18.76 14.18
CA LEU A 246 -0.63 -19.74 15.26
C LEU A 246 -0.35 -19.07 16.60
N HIS A 247 0.56 -18.09 16.62
CA HIS A 247 0.91 -17.34 17.84
C HIS A 247 -0.24 -16.44 18.34
N THR A 248 -1.03 -15.89 17.43
CA THR A 248 -2.23 -15.11 17.76
C THR A 248 -3.44 -15.98 18.12
N GLY A 249 -3.31 -17.31 18.06
CA GLY A 249 -4.35 -18.26 18.46
C GLY A 249 -5.44 -18.52 17.41
N PHE A 250 -5.21 -18.13 16.15
CA PHE A 250 -6.15 -18.41 15.07
C PHE A 250 -6.20 -19.92 14.80
N ARG A 251 -7.42 -20.48 14.84
CA ARG A 251 -7.69 -21.90 14.56
C ARG A 251 -7.84 -22.20 13.07
N VAL A 252 -7.79 -21.17 12.23
CA VAL A 252 -8.02 -21.25 10.79
C VAL A 252 -6.77 -20.78 10.06
N ILE A 253 -6.47 -21.44 8.94
CA ILE A 253 -5.34 -21.09 8.06
C ILE A 253 -5.54 -19.67 7.53
N LEU A 254 -4.67 -18.76 7.97
CA LEU A 254 -4.67 -17.37 7.55
C LEU A 254 -3.95 -17.21 6.20
N THR A 255 -4.69 -17.28 5.11
CA THR A 255 -4.12 -17.07 3.77
C THR A 255 -4.03 -15.57 3.44
N PRO A 256 -3.07 -15.13 2.60
CA PRO A 256 -3.08 -13.79 2.02
C PRO A 256 -4.41 -13.39 1.35
N THR A 257 -5.17 -14.37 0.87
CA THR A 257 -6.48 -14.16 0.24
C THR A 257 -7.60 -13.85 1.23
N CYS A 258 -7.41 -14.08 2.54
CA CYS A 258 -8.37 -13.68 3.58
C CYS A 258 -8.47 -12.14 3.66
N PHE A 259 -7.36 -11.42 3.58
CA PHE A 259 -7.33 -9.95 3.55
C PHE A 259 -7.97 -9.37 2.28
N ARG A 260 -7.73 -10.00 1.12
CA ARG A 260 -8.42 -9.62 -0.13
C ARG A 260 -9.94 -9.78 -0.02
N ARG A 261 -10.42 -10.86 0.60
CA ARG A 261 -11.86 -11.08 0.80
C ARG A 261 -12.45 -10.06 1.75
N MET A 262 -11.73 -9.73 2.83
CA MET A 262 -12.12 -8.66 3.75
C MET A 262 -12.33 -7.34 2.98
N ALA A 263 -11.30 -6.92 2.25
CA ALA A 263 -11.35 -5.69 1.46
C ALA A 263 -12.50 -5.70 0.45
N ALA A 264 -12.70 -6.82 -0.26
CA ALA A 264 -13.80 -6.98 -1.21
C ALA A 264 -15.18 -6.84 -0.54
N ASN A 265 -15.37 -7.45 0.63
CA ASN A 265 -16.62 -7.36 1.38
C ASN A 265 -16.87 -5.93 1.90
N LEU A 266 -15.83 -5.22 2.33
CA LEU A 266 -15.93 -3.83 2.76
C LEU A 266 -16.27 -2.89 1.59
N ILE A 267 -15.62 -3.10 0.44
CA ILE A 267 -15.93 -2.43 -0.82
C ILE A 267 -17.38 -2.68 -1.25
N GLU A 268 -17.89 -3.90 -1.10
CA GLU A 268 -19.27 -4.25 -1.44
C GLU A 268 -20.30 -3.50 -0.58
N ARG A 269 -20.02 -3.38 0.73
CA ARG A 269 -20.85 -2.66 1.70
C ARG A 269 -20.75 -1.14 1.60
N SER A 270 -19.70 -0.62 0.98
CA SER A 270 -19.54 0.81 0.74
C SER A 270 -20.43 1.30 -0.41
N SER A 271 -20.70 2.60 -0.45
CA SER A 271 -21.52 3.29 -1.47
C SER A 271 -20.87 3.36 -2.87
N LEU A 272 -20.10 2.34 -3.26
CA LEU A 272 -19.43 2.23 -4.56
C LEU A 272 -20.34 1.54 -5.59
N THR A 273 -20.25 1.96 -6.85
CA THR A 273 -21.02 1.38 -7.96
C THR A 273 -20.48 0.01 -8.39
N ALA A 274 -21.29 -0.80 -9.07
CA ALA A 274 -20.88 -2.13 -9.54
C ALA A 274 -19.68 -2.08 -10.49
N GLU A 275 -19.57 -1.00 -11.27
CA GLU A 275 -18.49 -0.71 -12.19
C GLU A 275 -17.18 -0.40 -11.46
N GLN A 276 -17.23 0.47 -10.44
CA GLN A 276 -16.07 0.77 -9.59
C GLN A 276 -15.55 -0.51 -8.90
N ARG A 277 -16.46 -1.37 -8.42
CA ARG A 277 -16.12 -2.66 -7.81
C ARG A 277 -15.36 -3.59 -8.78
N LYS A 278 -15.82 -3.70 -10.03
CA LYS A 278 -15.16 -4.51 -11.06
C LYS A 278 -13.76 -3.98 -11.36
N GLN A 279 -13.62 -2.65 -11.46
CA GLN A 279 -12.34 -1.97 -11.69
C GLN A 279 -11.34 -2.28 -10.58
N ILE A 280 -11.71 -2.08 -9.30
CA ILE A 280 -10.84 -2.34 -8.14
C ILE A 280 -10.38 -3.80 -8.09
N MET A 281 -11.30 -4.73 -8.36
CA MET A 281 -10.99 -6.15 -8.30
C MET A 281 -10.13 -6.65 -9.48
N GLY A 282 -9.88 -5.78 -10.47
CA GLY A 282 -9.18 -6.08 -11.71
C GLY A 282 -9.93 -7.10 -12.57
N HIS A 283 -11.26 -7.01 -12.59
CA HIS A 283 -12.14 -7.85 -13.39
C HIS A 283 -12.57 -7.06 -14.65
N GLU A 284 -12.75 -7.73 -15.79
CA GLU A 284 -13.18 -7.04 -17.03
C GLU A 284 -14.50 -6.29 -16.82
N ALA A 285 -14.50 -5.00 -17.18
CA ALA A 285 -15.73 -4.24 -17.32
C ALA A 285 -16.51 -4.78 -18.53
N THR A 286 -17.81 -4.98 -18.33
CA THR A 286 -18.73 -5.59 -19.33
C THR A 286 -18.88 -4.73 -20.59
N PHE A 287 -18.44 -3.47 -20.58
CA PHE A 287 -18.42 -2.56 -21.73
C PHE A 287 -16.99 -2.10 -22.07
N ARG A 288 -16.39 -2.71 -23.10
CA ARG A 288 -15.03 -2.40 -23.59
C ARG A 288 -14.83 -0.96 -24.07
N ILE A 289 -15.89 -0.26 -24.49
CA ILE A 289 -15.80 1.09 -25.08
C ILE A 289 -15.66 2.16 -23.99
N PHE A 290 -16.50 2.12 -22.94
CA PHE A 290 -16.42 3.06 -21.82
C PHE A 290 -15.19 2.82 -20.93
N SER A 291 -14.71 1.57 -20.81
CA SER A 291 -13.53 1.24 -20.00
C SER A 291 -12.24 1.95 -20.45
N ARG A 292 -12.14 2.37 -21.72
CA ARG A 292 -10.96 3.09 -22.24
C ARG A 292 -10.88 4.55 -21.78
N TYR A 293 -12.01 5.15 -21.44
CA TYR A 293 -12.10 6.53 -20.94
C TYR A 293 -12.10 6.61 -19.41
N GLN A 294 -12.18 5.46 -18.73
CA GLN A 294 -12.08 5.40 -17.28
C GLN A 294 -10.63 5.49 -16.86
N SER A 295 -10.34 6.37 -15.88
CA SER A 295 -9.01 6.49 -15.29
C SER A 295 -8.59 5.16 -14.66
N THR A 296 -7.31 4.80 -14.79
CA THR A 296 -6.68 3.66 -14.10
C THR A 296 -6.63 3.83 -12.58
N LEU A 297 -6.81 5.07 -12.10
CA LEU A 297 -6.92 5.41 -10.70
C LEU A 297 -8.23 4.87 -10.11
N ALA A 298 -8.11 3.99 -9.12
CA ALA A 298 -9.23 3.51 -8.33
C ALA A 298 -9.84 4.69 -7.54
N HIS A 299 -11.02 5.13 -7.94
CA HIS A 299 -11.67 6.30 -7.36
C HIS A 299 -12.36 5.93 -6.04
N GLY A 300 -11.63 6.01 -4.92
CA GLY A 300 -12.14 5.75 -3.58
C GLY A 300 -11.06 5.75 -2.50
N ASP A 301 -11.42 6.15 -1.27
CA ASP A 301 -10.56 6.02 -0.07
C ASP A 301 -10.69 4.62 0.54
N PHE A 302 -9.98 3.68 -0.08
CA PHE A 302 -10.05 2.27 0.32
C PHE A 302 -9.31 1.98 1.62
N GLN A 303 -8.25 2.72 1.93
CA GLN A 303 -7.57 2.59 3.21
C GLN A 303 -8.47 3.07 4.34
N GLY A 304 -9.15 4.22 4.19
CA GLY A 304 -10.14 4.69 5.14
C GLY A 304 -11.29 3.67 5.33
N ILE A 305 -11.82 3.11 4.23
CA ILE A 305 -12.85 2.06 4.29
C ILE A 305 -12.33 0.81 5.02
N ALA A 306 -11.10 0.37 4.75
CA ALA A 306 -10.50 -0.80 5.40
C ALA A 306 -10.33 -0.61 6.92
N ILE A 307 -10.10 0.63 7.36
CA ILE A 307 -9.96 1.02 8.77
C ILE A 307 -11.34 1.21 9.45
N GLY A 308 -12.42 1.33 8.67
CA GLY A 308 -13.78 1.56 9.15
C GLY A 308 -14.18 3.04 9.20
N ARG A 309 -13.42 3.94 8.57
CA ARG A 309 -13.74 5.38 8.45
C ARG A 309 -14.69 5.66 7.29
N ARG A 310 -15.36 6.82 7.36
CA ARG A 310 -16.13 7.38 6.24
C ARG A 310 -15.16 7.78 5.12
N GLN A 311 -15.51 7.43 3.89
CA GLN A 311 -14.73 7.71 2.70
C GLN A 311 -14.47 9.23 2.55
N SER A 312 -13.22 9.63 2.32
CA SER A 312 -12.85 10.99 1.89
C SER A 312 -12.06 10.96 0.58
N LEU A 313 -12.56 11.63 -0.46
CA LEU A 313 -11.96 11.60 -1.80
C LEU A 313 -10.90 12.68 -2.04
N GLU A 314 -10.63 13.55 -1.07
CA GLU A 314 -9.77 14.73 -1.24
C GLU A 314 -8.35 14.37 -1.71
N THR A 315 -7.70 13.43 -1.02
CA THR A 315 -6.36 12.94 -1.39
C THR A 315 -6.37 12.28 -2.76
N VAL A 316 -7.40 11.49 -3.07
CA VAL A 316 -7.54 10.81 -4.37
C VAL A 316 -7.69 11.83 -5.49
N GLN A 317 -8.49 12.89 -5.26
CA GLN A 317 -8.68 13.97 -6.21
C GLN A 317 -7.40 14.79 -6.37
N GLU A 318 -6.69 15.11 -5.29
CA GLU A 318 -5.48 15.93 -5.35
C GLU A 318 -4.33 15.22 -6.06
N ILE A 319 -4.11 13.93 -5.76
CA ILE A 319 -3.11 13.12 -6.46
C ILE A 319 -3.54 12.85 -7.91
N GLY A 320 -4.83 12.70 -8.18
CA GLY A 320 -5.38 12.51 -9.51
C GLY A 320 -5.37 13.76 -10.40
N ARG A 321 -5.05 14.95 -9.87
CA ARG A 321 -5.00 16.19 -10.66
C ARG A 321 -3.82 16.16 -11.62
N LEU A 322 -4.09 16.41 -12.90
CA LEU A 322 -3.05 16.61 -13.92
C LEU A 322 -2.05 17.72 -13.54
N SER A 323 -2.54 18.76 -12.85
CA SER A 323 -1.71 19.89 -12.40
C SER A 323 -0.68 19.52 -11.34
N LEU A 324 -0.77 18.34 -10.72
CA LEU A 324 0.26 17.86 -9.79
C LEU A 324 1.58 17.56 -10.52
N ASN A 325 1.48 17.03 -11.74
CA ASN A 325 2.63 16.69 -12.59
C ASN A 325 3.03 17.84 -13.53
N ALA A 326 2.37 19.00 -13.43
CA ALA A 326 2.78 20.17 -14.20
C ALA A 326 4.13 20.65 -13.69
N ASP A 327 5.09 20.82 -14.60
CA ASP A 327 6.37 21.42 -14.26
C ASP A 327 6.17 22.87 -13.84
N LYS A 328 6.23 23.11 -12.53
CA LYS A 328 6.05 24.45 -11.92
C LYS A 328 7.19 25.42 -12.29
N MET A 329 8.27 24.92 -12.90
CA MET A 329 9.40 25.70 -13.39
C MET A 329 9.42 25.81 -14.93
N ALA A 330 8.39 25.28 -15.62
CA ALA A 330 8.30 25.40 -17.07
C ALA A 330 8.28 26.89 -17.48
N PRO A 331 9.14 27.30 -18.43
CA PRO A 331 9.24 28.69 -18.83
C PRO A 331 7.90 29.17 -19.43
N ILE A 332 7.35 30.23 -18.85
CA ILE A 332 6.06 30.83 -19.24
C ILE A 332 6.15 31.50 -20.62
N THR A 333 7.37 31.83 -21.05
CA THR A 333 7.70 32.39 -22.36
C THR A 333 8.77 31.53 -23.03
N LEU A 334 8.51 31.09 -24.26
CA LEU A 334 9.52 30.46 -25.11
C LEU A 334 10.68 31.45 -25.29
N SER A 335 11.92 30.99 -25.10
CA SER A 335 13.10 31.78 -25.49
C SER A 335 13.07 31.99 -27.02
N VAL A 336 13.66 33.09 -27.49
CA VAL A 336 13.75 33.42 -28.94
C VAL A 336 14.39 32.28 -29.75
N GLU A 337 15.20 31.44 -29.09
CA GLU A 337 15.82 30.23 -29.64
C GLU A 337 14.84 29.06 -29.73
N GLY A 338 13.94 28.90 -28.74
CA GLY A 338 12.89 27.88 -28.74
C GLY A 338 11.80 28.12 -29.80
N THR A 339 11.55 29.37 -30.18
CA THR A 339 10.61 29.72 -31.26
C THR A 339 11.12 29.35 -32.65
N LYS A 340 12.43 29.08 -32.81
CA LYS A 340 13.01 28.62 -34.10
C LYS A 340 12.95 27.10 -34.29
N ALA A 341 12.58 26.35 -33.25
CA ALA A 341 12.52 24.89 -33.26
C ALA A 341 11.09 24.33 -33.34
N ILE A 342 10.10 25.21 -33.51
CA ILE A 342 8.69 24.90 -33.85
C ILE A 342 8.47 25.37 -35.28
#